data_AF-A0A3D3C107-F1
#
_entry.id   AF-A0A3D3C107-F1
#
_cell.length_a   1.000
_cell.length_b   1.000
_cell.length_c   1.000
_cell.angle_alpha   90.00
_cell.angle_beta   90.00
_cell.angle_gamma   90.00
#
_symmetry.space_group_name_H-M   'P 1'
#
loop_
_entity.id
_entity.type
_entity.pdbx_description
1 polymer ?
#
loop_
_entity_poly.entity_id
_entity_poly.type
_entity_poly.pdbx_seq_one_letter_code
_entity_poly.pdbx_strand_id
1 'polypeptide(L)'
;MSIEKLKANYPVKIRWIHFPLHPETPIEGKSLAELFAGRDIEPIKQRLKGLMAEAGLPYGERTHTYNSRLAQELGKWADTQEGGEAIHDALYQAYFVDNINLSDVEQLVAVAEQAGLDG
;
A
#
# COMPACT_ATOMS: atom_id res chain seq x y z
N MET A 1 -3.06 5.78 -17.24
CA MET A 1 -2.44 4.54 -17.77
C MET A 1 -1.67 3.89 -16.63
N SER A 2 -1.92 2.61 -16.33
CA SER A 2 -1.30 1.91 -15.19
C SER A 2 0.09 1.36 -15.53
N ILE A 3 0.83 0.87 -14.52
CA ILE A 3 2.16 0.28 -14.70
C ILE A 3 2.08 -1.00 -15.55
N GLU A 4 1.04 -1.80 -15.36
CA GLU A 4 0.77 -3.05 -16.08
C GLU A 4 0.48 -2.76 -17.55
N LYS A 5 -0.34 -1.73 -17.82
CA LYS A 5 -0.59 -1.27 -19.20
C LYS A 5 0.70 -0.73 -19.84
N LEU A 6 1.59 -0.08 -19.08
CA LEU A 6 2.89 0.35 -19.59
C LEU A 6 3.79 -0.85 -19.94
N LYS A 7 3.91 -1.83 -19.04
CA LYS A 7 4.66 -3.09 -19.26
C LYS A 7 4.14 -3.85 -20.50
N ALA A 8 2.82 -3.89 -20.68
CA ALA A 8 2.20 -4.61 -21.80
C ALA A 8 2.41 -3.93 -23.16
N ASN A 9 2.43 -2.59 -23.19
CA ASN A 9 2.46 -1.82 -24.45
C ASN A 9 3.87 -1.37 -24.86
N TYR A 10 4.85 -1.38 -23.95
CA TYR A 10 6.18 -0.82 -24.20
C TYR A 10 7.30 -1.63 -23.52
N PRO A 11 8.52 -1.67 -24.11
CA PRO A 11 9.67 -2.32 -23.50
C PRO A 11 10.30 -1.43 -22.43
N VAL A 12 9.63 -1.30 -21.28
CA VAL A 12 10.09 -0.50 -20.14
C VAL A 12 10.67 -1.38 -19.03
N LYS A 13 11.66 -0.86 -18.31
CA LYS A 13 12.15 -1.44 -17.06
C LYS A 13 11.57 -0.66 -15.89
N ILE A 14 10.97 -1.36 -14.94
CA ILE A 14 10.41 -0.75 -13.73
C ILE A 14 11.46 -0.79 -12.62
N ARG A 15 11.55 0.31 -11.87
CA ARG A 15 12.33 0.40 -10.65
C ARG A 15 11.47 1.08 -9.59
N TRP A 16 11.22 0.38 -8.50
CA TRP A 16 10.47 0.91 -7.36
C TRP A 16 11.32 1.89 -6.57
N ILE A 17 10.72 3.04 -6.23
CA ILE A 17 11.33 4.08 -5.39
C ILE A 17 10.34 4.35 -4.25
N HIS A 18 10.73 3.96 -3.04
CA HIS A 18 9.90 4.17 -1.86
C HIS A 18 10.01 5.63 -1.39
N PHE A 19 8.88 6.19 -1.01
CA PHE A 19 8.78 7.56 -0.51
C PHE A 19 8.02 7.57 0.82
N PRO A 20 8.70 7.77 1.97
CA PRO A 20 8.04 7.89 3.26
C PRO A 20 7.33 9.25 3.35
N LEU A 21 6.03 9.26 3.06
CA LEU A 21 5.22 10.49 3.06
C LEU A 21 5.07 11.10 4.46
N HIS A 22 4.83 10.25 5.46
CA HIS A 22 4.63 10.63 6.86
C HIS A 22 5.44 9.72 7.80
N PRO A 23 6.79 9.84 7.80
CA PRO A 23 7.66 9.01 8.64
C PRO A 23 7.40 9.18 10.15
N GLU A 24 6.76 10.28 10.55
CA GLU A 24 6.37 10.61 11.92
C GLU A 24 5.08 9.92 12.40
N THR A 25 4.40 9.15 11.53
CA THR A 25 3.19 8.43 11.94
C THR A 25 3.54 7.41 13.04
N PRO A 26 2.82 7.38 14.17
CA PRO A 26 3.01 6.39 15.23
C PRO A 26 2.84 4.95 14.73
N ILE A 27 3.40 3.99 15.46
CA ILE A 27 3.36 2.56 15.10
C ILE A 27 1.92 2.03 15.16
N GLU A 28 1.13 2.52 16.10
CA GLU A 28 -0.30 2.25 16.23
C GLU A 28 -1.14 2.90 15.11
N GLY A 29 -0.54 3.78 14.29
CA GLY A 29 -1.23 4.57 13.29
C GLY A 29 -1.97 5.77 13.87
N LYS A 30 -2.75 6.43 13.01
CA LYS A 30 -3.69 7.50 13.40
C LYS A 30 -5.02 7.28 12.70
N SER A 31 -6.12 7.56 13.38
CA SER A 31 -7.42 7.52 12.73
C SER A 31 -7.55 8.64 11.70
N LEU A 32 -8.30 8.40 10.62
CA LEU A 32 -8.61 9.45 9.66
C LEU A 32 -9.52 10.53 10.28
N ALA A 33 -10.35 10.16 11.26
CA ALA A 33 -11.20 11.10 11.97
C ALA A 33 -10.38 12.16 12.72
N GLU A 34 -9.29 11.74 13.40
CA GLU A 34 -8.38 12.66 14.07
C GLU A 34 -7.55 13.46 13.07
N LEU A 35 -7.03 12.81 12.02
CA LEU A 35 -6.19 13.45 11.00
C LEU A 35 -6.93 14.56 10.25
N PHE A 36 -8.23 14.38 10.05
CA PHE A 36 -9.11 15.32 9.37
C PHE A 36 -10.12 15.99 10.31
N ALA A 37 -9.83 16.05 11.61
CA ALA A 37 -10.72 16.66 12.59
C ALA A 37 -11.22 18.04 12.14
N GLY A 38 -12.54 18.25 12.21
CA GLY A 38 -13.19 19.48 11.76
C GLY A 38 -13.39 19.61 10.24
N ARG A 39 -13.12 18.56 9.45
CA ARG A 39 -13.38 18.53 8.01
C ARG A 39 -14.26 17.34 7.64
N ASP A 40 -15.25 17.58 6.79
CA ASP A 40 -15.98 16.50 6.12
C ASP A 40 -15.16 15.97 4.94
N ILE A 41 -14.72 14.72 5.05
CA ILE A 41 -13.93 14.03 4.03
C ILE A 41 -14.76 13.04 3.22
N GLU A 42 -16.06 12.90 3.51
CA GLU A 42 -16.93 11.95 2.82
C GLU A 42 -16.99 12.19 1.30
N PRO A 43 -17.07 13.44 0.79
CA PRO A 43 -17.02 13.70 -0.65
C PRO A 43 -15.72 13.23 -1.29
N ILE A 44 -14.59 13.34 -0.58
CA ILE A 44 -13.27 12.89 -1.06
C ILE A 44 -13.23 11.36 -1.10
N LYS A 45 -13.75 10.69 -0.05
CA LYS A 45 -13.83 9.22 0.01
C LYS A 45 -14.69 8.67 -1.13
N GLN A 46 -15.87 9.23 -1.35
CA GLN A 46 -16.77 8.80 -2.44
C GLN A 46 -16.14 8.99 -3.81
N ARG A 47 -15.47 10.13 -4.04
CA ARG A 47 -14.73 10.36 -5.29
C ARG A 47 -13.62 9.34 -5.50
N LEU A 48 -12.82 9.03 -4.47
CA LEU A 48 -11.77 8.03 -4.56
C LEU A 48 -12.33 6.64 -4.85
N LYS A 49 -13.42 6.23 -4.16
CA LYS A 49 -14.10 4.96 -4.40
C LYS A 49 -14.58 4.83 -5.85
N GLY A 50 -15.16 5.89 -6.41
CA GLY A 50 -15.57 5.93 -7.81
C GLY A 50 -14.39 5.76 -8.79
N LEU A 51 -13.28 6.45 -8.54
CA LEU A 51 -12.06 6.34 -9.38
C LEU A 51 -11.44 4.94 -9.32
N MET A 52 -11.42 4.30 -8.15
CA MET A 52 -10.92 2.92 -8.01
C MET A 52 -11.82 1.93 -8.75
N ALA A 53 -13.15 2.09 -8.65
CA ALA A 53 -14.09 1.25 -9.39
C ALA A 53 -13.95 1.40 -10.92
N GLU A 54 -13.79 2.63 -11.43
CA GLU A 54 -13.51 2.87 -12.85
C GLU A 54 -12.18 2.24 -13.30
N ALA A 55 -11.17 2.24 -12.43
CA ALA A 55 -9.88 1.61 -12.68
C ALA A 55 -9.89 0.07 -12.52
N GLY A 56 -10.98 -0.52 -12.02
CA GLY A 56 -11.07 -1.94 -11.70
C GLY A 56 -10.20 -2.35 -10.50
N LEU A 57 -9.90 -1.42 -9.60
CA LEU A 57 -9.06 -1.64 -8.42
C LEU A 57 -9.94 -1.84 -7.16
N PRO A 58 -9.64 -2.84 -6.32
CA PRO A 58 -10.30 -2.99 -5.03
C PRO A 58 -9.96 -1.80 -4.14
N TYR A 59 -10.93 -1.38 -3.33
CA TYR A 59 -10.75 -0.29 -2.37
C TYR A 59 -11.57 -0.58 -1.11
N GLY A 60 -10.87 -0.74 0.00
CA GLY A 60 -11.45 -1.07 1.29
C GLY A 60 -11.96 0.16 2.04
N GLU A 61 -12.64 -0.10 3.16
CA GLU A 61 -13.08 0.95 4.07
C GLU A 61 -11.94 1.38 4.99
N ARG A 62 -11.08 2.25 4.48
CA ARG A 62 -9.93 2.78 5.24
C ARG A 62 -10.39 3.66 6.40
N THR A 63 -9.94 3.30 7.60
CA THR A 63 -10.24 4.02 8.85
C THR A 63 -9.01 4.69 9.46
N HIS A 64 -7.81 4.20 9.11
CA HIS A 64 -6.55 4.64 9.69
C HIS A 64 -5.50 4.96 8.63
N THR A 65 -4.50 5.74 9.03
CA THR A 65 -3.23 5.84 8.33
C THR A 65 -2.15 5.20 9.20
N TYR A 66 -1.40 4.27 8.63
CA TYR A 66 -0.29 3.60 9.31
C TYR A 66 1.05 4.06 8.76
N ASN A 67 2.10 3.96 9.59
CA ASN A 67 3.46 4.19 9.14
C ASN A 67 3.86 3.06 8.18
N SER A 68 4.38 3.44 7.02
CA SER A 68 4.75 2.50 5.97
C SER A 68 6.26 2.29 5.85
N ARG A 69 7.07 2.83 6.77
CA ARG A 69 8.53 2.73 6.68
C ARG A 69 9.01 1.28 6.63
N LEU A 70 8.50 0.42 7.51
CA LEU A 70 8.90 -1.00 7.54
C LEU A 70 8.44 -1.74 6.27
N ALA A 71 7.20 -1.51 5.81
CA ALA A 71 6.74 -2.03 4.52
C ALA A 71 7.61 -1.59 3.34
N GLN A 72 8.08 -0.34 3.36
CA GLN A 72 8.98 0.18 2.32
C GLN A 72 10.35 -0.47 2.37
N GLU A 73 10.89 -0.72 3.56
CA GLU A 73 12.14 -1.46 3.74
C GLU A 73 11.99 -2.92 3.28
N LEU A 74 10.86 -3.56 3.60
CA LEU A 74 10.52 -4.90 3.12
C LEU A 74 10.43 -4.94 1.58
N GLY A 75 9.74 -3.98 0.96
CA GLY A 75 9.68 -3.85 -0.49
C GLY A 75 11.06 -3.69 -1.12
N LYS A 76 11.94 -2.92 -0.48
CA LYS A 76 13.32 -2.73 -0.93
C LYS A 76 14.16 -4.00 -0.82
N TRP A 77 13.96 -4.79 0.23
CA TRP A 77 14.58 -6.11 0.36
C TRP A 77 14.07 -7.07 -0.71
N ALA A 78 12.75 -7.13 -0.94
CA ALA A 78 12.14 -8.02 -1.92
C ALA A 78 12.62 -7.77 -3.36
N ASP A 79 12.98 -6.52 -3.70
CA ASP A 79 13.63 -6.19 -5.00
C ASP A 79 14.93 -7.00 -5.26
N THR A 80 15.52 -7.60 -4.22
CA THR A 80 16.74 -8.44 -4.31
C THR A 80 16.43 -9.94 -4.42
N GLN A 81 15.17 -10.33 -4.28
CA GLN A 81 14.71 -11.73 -4.25
C GLN A 81 14.12 -12.15 -5.61
N GLU A 82 14.21 -13.43 -5.95
CA GLU A 82 13.51 -13.98 -7.11
C GLU A 82 12.00 -13.94 -6.85
N GLY A 83 11.22 -13.43 -7.81
CA GLY A 83 9.76 -13.28 -7.64
C GLY A 83 9.32 -12.15 -6.70
N GLY A 84 10.25 -11.37 -6.13
CA GLY A 84 9.94 -10.32 -5.16
C GLY A 84 9.09 -9.16 -5.66
N GLU A 85 8.82 -9.06 -6.97
CA GLU A 85 7.88 -8.05 -7.50
C GLU A 85 6.47 -8.18 -6.90
N ALA A 86 6.05 -9.39 -6.52
CA ALA A 86 4.72 -9.64 -5.97
C ALA A 86 4.44 -8.93 -4.64
N ILE A 87 5.49 -8.58 -3.87
CA ILE A 87 5.31 -7.92 -2.58
C ILE A 87 4.67 -6.53 -2.71
N HIS A 88 4.92 -5.84 -3.82
CA HIS A 88 4.48 -4.45 -3.98
C HIS A 88 2.94 -4.38 -4.10
N ASP A 89 2.36 -5.34 -4.83
CA ASP A 89 0.91 -5.50 -4.92
C ASP A 89 0.32 -6.01 -3.60
N ALA A 90 0.99 -6.96 -2.93
CA ALA A 90 0.54 -7.51 -1.65
C ALA A 90 0.49 -6.44 -0.54
N LEU A 91 1.53 -5.60 -0.42
CA LEU A 91 1.56 -4.47 0.52
C LEU A 91 0.48 -3.43 0.20
N TYR A 92 0.22 -3.18 -1.10
CA TYR A 92 -0.83 -2.26 -1.51
C TYR A 92 -2.21 -2.80 -1.09
N GLN A 93 -2.47 -4.09 -1.35
CA GLN A 93 -3.72 -4.73 -0.97
C GLN A 93 -3.90 -4.74 0.55
N ALA A 94 -2.89 -5.16 1.30
CA ALA A 94 -2.92 -5.16 2.77
C ALA A 94 -3.31 -3.77 3.32
N TYR A 95 -2.72 -2.69 2.80
CA TYR A 95 -2.99 -1.35 3.30
C TYR A 95 -4.33 -0.76 2.84
N PHE A 96 -4.63 -0.82 1.53
CA PHE A 96 -5.75 -0.09 0.94
C PHE A 96 -7.05 -0.90 0.86
N VAL A 97 -6.98 -2.23 0.98
CA VAL A 97 -8.13 -3.13 0.90
C VAL A 97 -8.40 -3.73 2.27
N ASP A 98 -7.39 -4.34 2.89
CA ASP A 98 -7.57 -5.14 4.11
C ASP A 98 -7.39 -4.31 5.39
N ASN A 99 -6.99 -3.05 5.28
CA ASN A 99 -6.79 -2.12 6.40
C ASN A 99 -5.82 -2.67 7.46
N ILE A 100 -4.76 -3.36 7.01
CA ILE A 100 -3.67 -3.93 7.82
C ILE A 100 -2.71 -2.85 8.29
N ASN A 101 -2.22 -2.97 9.52
CA ASN A 101 -1.20 -2.08 10.06
C ASN A 101 0.19 -2.49 9.57
N LEU A 102 0.69 -1.78 8.55
CA LEU A 102 2.02 -2.03 7.97
C LEU A 102 3.22 -1.59 8.84
N SER A 103 2.97 -1.15 10.08
CA SER A 103 4.01 -0.94 11.10
C SER A 103 4.22 -2.17 11.98
N ASP A 104 3.34 -3.17 11.88
CA ASP A 104 3.40 -4.41 12.64
C ASP A 104 4.23 -5.46 11.88
N VAL A 105 5.30 -5.94 12.53
CA VAL A 105 6.23 -6.90 11.93
C VAL A 105 5.56 -8.25 11.65
N GLU A 106 4.68 -8.73 12.53
CA GLU A 106 4.02 -10.04 12.33
C GLU A 106 3.09 -9.99 11.12
N GLN A 107 2.39 -8.86 10.93
CA GLN A 107 1.55 -8.66 9.76
C GLN A 107 2.39 -8.53 8.47
N LEU A 108 3.56 -7.88 8.53
CA LEU A 108 4.46 -7.78 7.38
C LEU A 108 5.05 -9.14 6.97
N VAL A 109 5.42 -9.98 7.93
CA VAL A 109 5.88 -11.35 7.67
C VAL A 109 4.77 -12.15 6.98
N ALA A 110 3.55 -12.10 7.50
CA ALA A 110 2.42 -12.80 6.88
C ALA A 110 2.15 -12.32 5.43
N VAL A 111 2.31 -11.02 5.16
CA VAL A 111 2.21 -10.47 3.79
C VAL A 111 3.35 -10.95 2.90
N ALA A 112 4.57 -11.07 3.41
CA ALA A 112 5.71 -11.61 2.68
C ALA A 112 5.51 -13.08 2.30
N GLU A 113 5.09 -13.92 3.26
CA GLU A 113 4.78 -15.33 3.02
C GLU A 113 3.67 -15.52 1.97
N GLN A 114 2.61 -14.70 2.04
CA GLN A 114 1.53 -14.71 1.04
C GLN A 114 2.02 -14.30 -0.36
N ALA A 115 3.03 -13.44 -0.45
CA ALA A 115 3.70 -13.08 -1.69
C ALA A 115 4.71 -14.14 -2.18
N GLY A 116 4.87 -15.25 -1.45
CA GLY A 116 5.79 -16.33 -1.78
C GLY A 116 7.25 -16.04 -1.41
N LEU A 117 7.48 -15.11 -0.48
CA LEU A 117 8.80 -14.76 0.04
C LEU A 117 9.03 -15.44 1.40
N ASP A 118 10.30 -15.47 1.81
CA ASP A 118 10.71 -16.00 3.11
C ASP A 118 10.22 -15.10 4.26
N GLY A 119 9.75 -15.73 5.34
CA GLY A 119 9.07 -15.10 6.48
C GLY A 119 9.84 -15.18 7.80
#